data_AF-A0A4Q2YU58-F1
#
_entry.id   AF-A0A4Q2YU58-F1
#
_cell.length_a   1.000
_cell.length_b   1.000
_cell.length_c   1.000
_cell.angle_alpha   90.00
_cell.angle_beta   90.00
_cell.angle_gamma   90.00
#
_symmetry.space_group_name_H-M   'P 1'
#
loop_
_entity.id
_entity.type
_entity.pdbx_description
1 polymer ?
#
loop_
_entity_poly.entity_id
_entity_poly.type
_entity_poly.pdbx_seq_one_letter_code
_entity_poly.pdbx_strand_id
1 'polypeptide(L)'
;MELDLNGNVKVWAGGAVVASVQVGKTKGTLTAAFACASFAAGSPVSVNVYLDGVLLDLDPSGPGSSRTFAWPAADTNFIALSARATNQVMLDNFVVRKLPVSTSLVIEHALQAGLDGSDSAPGANPDGDRLDNFGEWAFGTDPSKADDHLAATSLVLSQPDAGVFRFAFRRLIDHLTAGVGYHIKVSEDLVTWRDAATEDETTAALPASAGYEAVTVSLPAAEVNGHGKLFVRVAAR
;
A
#
# COMPACT_ATOMS: atom_id res chain seq x y z
N MET A 1 10.78 -5.91 -17.06
CA MET A 1 11.10 -4.55 -16.57
C MET A 1 12.56 -4.55 -16.17
N GLU A 2 13.21 -3.39 -16.17
CA GLU A 2 14.61 -3.26 -15.74
C GLU A 2 14.84 -1.94 -15.03
N LEU A 3 15.76 -1.92 -14.07
CA LEU A 3 16.40 -0.71 -13.57
C LEU A 3 17.75 -0.60 -14.28
N ASP A 4 17.88 0.37 -15.18
CA ASP A 4 19.07 0.49 -16.02
C ASP A 4 20.19 1.31 -15.37
N LEU A 5 21.39 1.28 -15.97
CA LEU A 5 22.57 2.01 -15.47
C LEU A 5 22.43 3.54 -15.52
N ASN A 6 21.47 4.07 -16.27
CA ASN A 6 21.18 5.50 -16.35
C ASN A 6 20.16 5.93 -15.28
N GLY A 7 19.75 4.99 -14.43
CA GLY A 7 18.76 5.20 -13.39
C GLY A 7 17.35 5.39 -13.93
N ASN A 8 17.00 4.64 -14.97
CA ASN A 8 15.64 4.53 -15.48
C ASN A 8 15.02 3.18 -15.12
N VAL A 9 13.76 3.19 -14.73
CA VAL A 9 12.92 2.00 -14.78
C VAL A 9 12.27 1.91 -16.15
N LYS A 10 12.54 0.82 -16.88
CA LYS A 10 11.99 0.58 -18.21
C LYS A 10 11.03 -0.60 -18.23
N VAL A 11 9.91 -0.42 -18.90
CA VAL A 11 8.95 -1.47 -19.21
C VAL A 11 9.10 -1.84 -20.68
N TRP A 12 9.17 -3.15 -20.94
CA TRP A 12 9.38 -3.69 -22.28
C TRP A 12 8.17 -4.54 -22.67
N ALA A 13 7.73 -4.43 -23.92
CA ALA A 13 6.75 -5.31 -24.52
C ALA A 13 7.11 -5.59 -25.98
N GLY A 14 7.06 -6.85 -26.40
CA GLY A 14 7.40 -7.24 -27.78
C GLY A 14 8.84 -6.89 -28.21
N GLY A 15 9.77 -6.76 -27.27
CA GLY A 15 11.15 -6.36 -27.55
C GLY A 15 11.39 -4.85 -27.71
N ALA A 16 10.35 -4.02 -27.55
CA ALA A 16 10.46 -2.56 -27.55
C ALA A 16 10.24 -1.99 -26.14
N VAL A 17 10.87 -0.85 -25.84
CA VAL A 17 10.58 -0.07 -24.62
C VAL A 17 9.22 0.60 -24.80
N VAL A 18 8.29 0.34 -23.89
CA VAL A 18 6.94 0.92 -23.90
C VAL A 18 6.72 1.96 -22.81
N ALA A 19 7.59 2.00 -21.79
CA ALA A 19 7.66 3.07 -20.80
C ALA A 19 9.09 3.20 -20.27
N SER A 20 9.51 4.42 -19.92
CA SER A 20 10.79 4.72 -19.27
C SER A 20 10.59 5.84 -18.25
N VAL A 21 10.87 5.55 -16.99
CA VAL A 21 10.70 6.48 -15.87
C VAL A 21 12.06 6.75 -15.24
N GLN A 22 12.49 8.01 -15.24
CA GLN A 22 13.74 8.40 -14.57
C GLN A 22 13.53 8.35 -13.06
N VAL A 23 14.29 7.49 -12.38
CA VAL A 23 14.22 7.30 -10.91
C VAL A 23 15.48 7.75 -10.19
N GLY A 24 16.58 8.00 -10.92
CA GLY A 24 17.83 8.53 -10.36
C GLY A 24 18.61 7.55 -9.47
N LYS A 25 18.24 6.26 -9.48
CA LYS A 25 18.92 5.17 -8.74
C LYS A 25 19.24 4.03 -9.70
N THR A 26 20.31 3.29 -9.46
CA THR A 26 20.71 2.10 -10.25
C THR A 26 20.58 0.78 -9.48
N LYS A 27 20.07 0.84 -8.25
CA LYS A 27 19.77 -0.29 -7.37
C LYS A 27 18.51 0.00 -6.56
N GLY A 28 17.82 -1.05 -6.14
CA GLY A 28 16.60 -1.00 -5.33
C GLY A 28 15.78 -2.27 -5.48
N THR A 29 14.63 -2.30 -4.80
CA THR A 29 13.64 -3.39 -4.94
C THR A 29 12.64 -3.02 -6.01
N LEU A 30 12.58 -3.80 -7.09
CA LEU A 30 11.56 -3.65 -8.11
C LEU A 30 10.41 -4.62 -7.84
N THR A 31 9.25 -4.07 -7.51
CA THR A 31 8.01 -4.82 -7.36
C THR A 31 7.11 -4.54 -8.56
N ALA A 32 6.53 -5.57 -9.17
CA ALA A 32 5.62 -5.41 -10.28
C ALA A 32 4.35 -6.22 -10.08
N ALA A 33 3.22 -5.55 -10.21
CA ALA A 33 1.90 -6.12 -10.07
C ALA A 33 1.24 -6.20 -11.44
N PHE A 34 0.82 -7.40 -11.82
CA PHE A 34 0.10 -7.65 -13.06
C PHE A 34 -1.35 -7.99 -12.73
N ALA A 35 -2.29 -7.21 -13.23
CA ALA A 35 -3.72 -7.48 -13.17
C ALA A 35 -4.20 -7.89 -14.56
N CYS A 36 -4.84 -9.05 -14.67
CA CYS A 36 -5.49 -9.51 -15.89
C CYS A 36 -6.81 -10.19 -15.54
N ALA A 37 -7.80 -10.04 -16.42
CA ALA A 37 -9.09 -10.72 -16.27
C ALA A 37 -9.06 -12.16 -16.82
N SER A 38 -8.06 -12.48 -17.66
CA SER A 38 -7.92 -13.76 -18.35
C SER A 38 -6.49 -13.96 -18.85
N PHE A 39 -6.10 -15.22 -19.06
CA PHE A 39 -4.85 -15.62 -19.72
C PHE A 39 -5.01 -15.94 -21.22
N ALA A 40 -6.19 -15.68 -21.79
CA ALA A 40 -6.42 -15.84 -23.23
C ALA A 40 -5.65 -14.77 -24.04
N ALA A 41 -5.21 -15.14 -25.25
CA ALA A 41 -4.61 -14.21 -26.20
C ALA A 41 -5.52 -12.99 -26.44
N GLY A 42 -4.92 -11.80 -26.50
CA GLY A 42 -5.62 -10.53 -26.66
C GLY A 42 -6.19 -9.95 -25.36
N SER A 43 -6.24 -10.71 -24.26
CA SER A 43 -6.75 -10.19 -22.98
C SER A 43 -5.86 -9.05 -22.46
N PRO A 44 -6.44 -7.96 -21.94
CA PRO A 44 -5.67 -6.86 -21.40
C PRO A 44 -4.99 -7.27 -20.08
N VAL A 45 -3.78 -6.76 -19.92
CA VAL A 45 -2.96 -6.88 -18.72
C VAL A 45 -2.54 -5.49 -18.33
N SER A 46 -2.94 -5.06 -17.14
CA SER A 46 -2.44 -3.83 -16.54
C SER A 46 -1.25 -4.16 -15.66
N VAL A 47 -0.19 -3.37 -15.77
CA VAL A 47 1.00 -3.46 -14.93
C VAL A 47 1.19 -2.17 -14.13
N ASN A 48 1.42 -2.35 -12.84
CA ASN A 48 1.91 -1.31 -11.93
C ASN A 48 3.32 -1.71 -11.49
N VAL A 49 4.23 -0.73 -11.45
CA VAL A 49 5.62 -0.95 -11.03
C VAL A 49 5.92 -0.05 -9.86
N TYR A 50 6.57 -0.63 -8.86
CA TYR A 50 7.02 0.05 -7.66
C TYR A 50 8.54 -0.08 -7.58
N LEU A 51 9.21 0.98 -7.15
CA LEU A 51 10.62 0.96 -6.78
C LEU A 51 10.75 1.35 -5.32
N ASP A 52 11.30 0.45 -4.51
CA ASP A 52 11.41 0.61 -3.05
C ASP A 52 10.04 0.97 -2.43
N GLY A 53 8.98 0.24 -2.82
CA GLY A 53 7.60 0.48 -2.39
C GLY A 53 6.89 1.69 -3.03
N VAL A 54 7.58 2.56 -3.76
CA VAL A 54 6.99 3.76 -4.38
C VAL A 54 6.44 3.45 -5.77
N LEU A 55 5.15 3.72 -6.00
CA LEU A 55 4.52 3.54 -7.32
C LEU A 55 5.14 4.48 -8.36
N LEU A 56 5.50 3.92 -9.51
CA LEU A 56 6.03 4.66 -10.65
C LEU A 56 4.93 4.98 -11.66
N ASP A 57 4.97 6.18 -12.22
CA ASP A 57 4.09 6.60 -13.30
C ASP A 57 4.58 6.09 -14.67
N LEU A 58 3.95 5.01 -15.16
CA LEU A 58 4.29 4.37 -16.44
C LEU A 58 3.56 4.97 -17.64
N ASP A 59 2.63 5.91 -17.43
CA ASP A 59 1.88 6.57 -18.50
C ASP A 59 1.70 8.06 -18.20
N PRO A 60 2.80 8.86 -18.21
CA PRO A 60 2.78 10.26 -17.78
C PRO A 60 1.92 11.19 -18.67
N SER A 61 1.49 10.71 -19.83
CA SER A 61 0.53 11.41 -20.70
C SER A 61 -0.93 11.00 -20.47
N GLY A 62 -1.15 9.97 -19.67
CA GLY A 62 -2.45 9.38 -19.37
C GLY A 62 -2.95 9.76 -17.97
N PRO A 63 -4.17 9.35 -17.61
CA PRO A 63 -4.79 9.68 -16.33
C PRO A 63 -4.33 8.77 -15.17
N GLY A 64 -3.36 7.87 -15.35
CA GLY A 64 -2.97 6.93 -14.30
C GLY A 64 -1.56 6.39 -14.46
N SER A 65 -1.07 5.73 -13.41
CA SER A 65 0.32 5.26 -13.31
C SER A 65 0.55 3.86 -13.89
N SER A 66 -0.50 3.20 -14.39
CA SER A 66 -0.43 1.83 -14.92
C SER A 66 -0.20 1.83 -16.43
N ARG A 67 0.52 0.81 -16.93
CA ARG A 67 0.56 0.53 -18.37
C ARG A 67 -0.32 -0.66 -18.70
N THR A 68 -1.05 -0.62 -19.82
CA THR A 68 -1.81 -1.78 -20.31
C THR A 68 -1.22 -2.31 -21.62
N PHE A 69 -1.10 -3.63 -21.72
CA PHE A 69 -0.75 -4.35 -22.95
C PHE A 69 -1.65 -5.58 -23.10
N ALA A 70 -1.65 -6.21 -24.28
CA ALA A 70 -2.43 -7.43 -24.52
C ALA A 70 -1.53 -8.67 -24.52
N TRP A 71 -2.02 -9.79 -23.98
CA TRP A 71 -1.32 -11.07 -24.09
C TRP A 71 -1.17 -11.47 -25.57
N PRO A 72 0.05 -11.77 -26.06
CA PRO A 72 0.24 -12.17 -27.45
C PRO A 72 -0.18 -13.63 -27.71
N ALA A 73 -0.26 -14.46 -26.66
CA ALA A 73 -0.56 -15.88 -26.74
C ALA A 73 -1.48 -16.31 -25.60
N ALA A 74 -2.22 -17.40 -25.80
CA ALA A 74 -3.09 -17.98 -24.80
C ALA A 74 -2.32 -18.96 -23.91
N ASP A 75 -2.59 -18.93 -22.60
CA ASP A 75 -2.13 -19.93 -21.62
C ASP A 75 -0.60 -20.14 -21.52
N THR A 76 0.19 -19.24 -22.09
CA THR A 76 1.66 -19.28 -22.03
C THR A 76 2.20 -17.90 -21.65
N ASN A 77 2.36 -17.68 -20.35
CA ASN A 77 2.89 -16.43 -19.81
C ASN A 77 4.19 -16.72 -19.04
N PHE A 78 5.24 -16.00 -19.40
CA PHE A 78 6.57 -16.21 -18.85
C PHE A 78 7.02 -14.98 -18.08
N ILE A 79 7.55 -15.19 -16.89
CA ILE A 79 8.34 -14.18 -16.19
C ILE A 79 9.80 -14.44 -16.59
N ALA A 80 10.38 -13.50 -17.34
CA ALA A 80 11.76 -13.59 -17.77
C ALA A 80 12.62 -12.57 -17.02
N LEU A 81 13.79 -13.03 -16.59
CA LEU A 81 14.85 -12.19 -16.03
C LEU A 81 15.85 -11.90 -17.13
N SER A 82 16.17 -10.62 -17.35
CA SER A 82 17.01 -10.18 -18.45
C SER A 82 18.21 -9.42 -17.92
N ALA A 83 19.41 -9.84 -18.33
CA ALA A 83 20.66 -9.14 -18.06
C ALA A 83 21.10 -8.22 -19.21
N ARG A 84 20.25 -7.92 -20.20
CA ARG A 84 20.68 -7.23 -21.44
C ARG A 84 21.44 -5.91 -21.24
N ALA A 85 21.25 -5.21 -20.12
CA ALA A 85 21.96 -3.97 -19.84
C ALA A 85 23.44 -4.17 -19.42
N THR A 86 23.84 -5.37 -19.00
CA THR A 86 25.17 -5.66 -18.43
C THR A 86 25.63 -7.09 -18.74
N ASN A 87 26.89 -7.43 -18.45
CA ASN A 87 27.34 -8.83 -18.54
C ASN A 87 26.93 -9.68 -17.32
N GLN A 88 26.29 -9.07 -16.32
CA GLN A 88 25.95 -9.71 -15.06
C GLN A 88 24.76 -9.01 -14.41
N VAL A 89 23.76 -9.79 -14.01
CA VAL A 89 22.71 -9.37 -13.08
C VAL A 89 22.82 -10.24 -11.84
N MET A 90 22.89 -9.59 -10.68
CA MET A 90 22.75 -10.24 -9.38
C MET A 90 21.34 -9.96 -8.90
N LEU A 91 20.60 -11.01 -8.60
CA LEU A 91 19.29 -10.93 -7.97
C LEU A 91 19.41 -11.53 -6.59
N ASP A 92 18.67 -10.95 -5.67
CA ASP A 92 18.38 -11.54 -4.37
C ASP A 92 16.87 -11.42 -4.14
N ASN A 93 16.29 -12.35 -3.39
CA ASN A 93 14.89 -12.34 -2.99
C ASN A 93 13.86 -12.26 -4.14
N PHE A 94 14.12 -12.90 -5.30
CA PHE A 94 13.12 -13.00 -6.37
C PHE A 94 11.90 -13.80 -5.91
N VAL A 95 10.72 -13.16 -5.93
CA VAL A 95 9.46 -13.77 -5.51
C VAL A 95 8.34 -13.47 -6.50
N VAL A 96 7.49 -14.45 -6.76
CA VAL A 96 6.26 -14.31 -7.56
C VAL A 96 5.08 -14.60 -6.64
N ARG A 97 4.15 -13.65 -6.54
CA ARG A 97 3.00 -13.72 -5.64
C ARG A 97 1.73 -13.44 -6.42
N LYS A 98 0.61 -14.03 -5.97
CA LYS A 98 -0.72 -13.66 -6.46
C LYS A 98 -1.13 -12.35 -5.79
N LEU A 99 -1.95 -11.56 -6.48
CA LEU A 99 -2.64 -10.40 -5.92
C LEU A 99 -3.49 -10.80 -4.68
N PRO A 100 -3.75 -9.88 -3.74
CA PRO A 100 -3.54 -8.43 -3.82
C PRO A 100 -2.08 -7.95 -3.62
N VAL A 101 -1.74 -6.79 -4.18
CA VAL A 101 -0.38 -6.18 -4.10
C VAL A 101 0.00 -5.82 -2.66
N SER A 102 -0.99 -5.48 -1.82
CA SER A 102 -0.80 -5.18 -0.40
C SER A 102 0.03 -6.24 0.32
N THR A 103 -0.21 -7.53 0.08
CA THR A 103 0.59 -8.62 0.67
C THR A 103 2.08 -8.50 0.32
N SER A 104 2.41 -8.12 -0.92
CA SER A 104 3.81 -7.94 -1.33
C SER A 104 4.41 -6.68 -0.69
N LEU A 105 3.66 -5.58 -0.63
CA LEU A 105 4.12 -4.31 -0.07
C LEU A 105 4.34 -4.40 1.45
N VAL A 106 3.50 -5.13 2.17
CA VAL A 106 3.68 -5.41 3.60
C VAL A 106 4.98 -6.16 3.86
N ILE A 107 5.29 -7.15 3.02
CA ILE A 107 6.52 -7.93 3.18
C ILE A 107 7.74 -7.08 2.83
N GLU A 108 7.64 -6.25 1.79
CA GLU A 108 8.67 -5.28 1.46
C GLU A 108 8.93 -4.31 2.63
N HIS A 109 7.86 -3.81 3.27
CA HIS A 109 7.94 -2.96 4.46
C HIS A 109 8.68 -3.65 5.61
N ALA A 110 8.33 -4.90 5.92
CA ALA A 110 9.01 -5.69 6.94
C ALA A 110 10.49 -5.97 6.61
N LEU A 111 10.79 -6.32 5.35
CA LEU A 111 12.18 -6.52 4.90
C LEU A 111 13.00 -5.22 4.98
N GLN A 112 12.40 -4.06 4.68
CA GLN A 112 13.07 -2.76 4.81
C GLN A 112 13.38 -2.40 6.27
N ALA A 113 12.56 -2.88 7.22
CA ALA A 113 12.83 -2.78 8.65
C ALA A 113 13.88 -3.79 9.15
N GLY A 114 14.40 -4.65 8.27
CA GLY A 114 15.42 -5.65 8.59
C GLY A 114 14.88 -6.96 9.14
N LEU A 115 13.58 -7.20 9.07
CA LEU A 115 12.97 -8.49 9.39
C LEU A 115 13.18 -9.49 8.24
N ASP A 116 13.18 -10.78 8.54
CA ASP A 116 13.31 -11.84 7.54
C ASP A 116 12.45 -13.07 7.89
N GLY A 117 12.52 -14.12 7.07
CA GLY A 117 11.87 -15.39 7.36
C GLY A 117 10.38 -15.28 7.70
N SER A 118 9.97 -15.91 8.81
CA SER A 118 8.60 -15.83 9.33
C SER A 118 8.22 -14.45 9.84
N ASP A 119 9.19 -13.66 10.29
CA ASP A 119 8.96 -12.37 10.92
C ASP A 119 8.57 -11.31 9.89
N SER A 120 8.91 -11.54 8.61
CA SER A 120 8.45 -10.72 7.48
C SER A 120 7.01 -11.01 7.02
N ALA A 121 6.33 -12.04 7.56
CA ALA A 121 5.00 -12.41 7.10
C ALA A 121 3.96 -11.32 7.44
N PRO A 122 2.93 -11.08 6.60
CA PRO A 122 1.98 -9.98 6.84
C PRO A 122 1.24 -10.00 8.18
N GLY A 123 0.99 -11.19 8.73
CA GLY A 123 0.34 -11.36 10.04
C GLY A 123 1.32 -11.60 11.20
N ALA A 124 2.63 -11.43 10.97
CA ALA A 124 3.63 -11.49 12.03
C ALA A 124 3.66 -10.18 12.82
N ASN A 125 4.08 -10.28 14.08
CA ASN A 125 4.27 -9.17 15.02
C ASN A 125 5.53 -9.52 15.84
N PRO A 126 6.74 -9.29 15.28
CA PRO A 126 7.99 -9.71 15.90
C PRO A 126 8.47 -8.76 16.99
N ASP A 127 8.02 -7.52 16.98
CA ASP A 127 8.34 -6.48 17.96
C ASP A 127 7.47 -6.56 19.24
N GLY A 128 6.36 -7.29 19.17
CA GLY A 128 5.50 -7.65 20.30
C GLY A 128 4.46 -6.58 20.66
N ASP A 129 4.17 -5.63 19.77
CA ASP A 129 3.14 -4.62 19.99
C ASP A 129 1.73 -5.14 19.66
N ARG A 130 0.77 -4.29 19.29
CA ARG A 130 -0.61 -4.71 18.98
C ARG A 130 -0.94 -4.72 17.50
N LEU A 131 0.01 -4.40 16.63
CA LEU A 131 -0.14 -4.39 15.19
C LEU A 131 0.63 -5.56 14.59
N ASP A 132 0.11 -6.13 13.50
CA ASP A 132 0.90 -7.01 12.66
C ASP A 132 1.55 -6.20 11.54
N ASN A 133 2.51 -6.78 10.82
CA ASN A 133 3.19 -6.12 9.71
C ASN A 133 2.21 -5.45 8.72
N PHE A 134 1.03 -6.04 8.49
CA PHE A 134 -0.01 -5.43 7.66
C PHE A 134 -0.56 -4.15 8.28
N GLY A 135 -0.97 -4.19 9.54
CA GLY A 135 -1.41 -3.00 10.28
C GLY A 135 -0.33 -1.93 10.30
N GLU A 136 0.91 -2.33 10.54
CA GLU A 136 2.03 -1.41 10.60
C GLU A 136 2.32 -0.72 9.27
N TRP A 137 2.34 -1.47 8.18
CA TRP A 137 2.41 -0.92 6.84
C TRP A 137 1.17 -0.06 6.49
N ALA A 138 -0.02 -0.41 6.96
CA ALA A 138 -1.21 0.37 6.69
C ALA A 138 -1.25 1.70 7.47
N PHE A 139 -0.62 1.76 8.65
CA PHE A 139 -0.65 2.94 9.53
C PHE A 139 0.69 3.70 9.61
N GLY A 140 1.75 3.19 8.99
CA GLY A 140 3.07 3.82 8.89
C GLY A 140 3.88 3.75 10.17
N THR A 141 3.90 2.56 10.79
CA THR A 141 4.74 2.21 11.95
C THR A 141 5.90 1.30 11.53
N ASP A 142 6.83 1.02 12.43
CA ASP A 142 8.05 0.26 12.15
C ASP A 142 7.96 -1.16 12.72
N PRO A 143 7.91 -2.22 11.88
CA PRO A 143 7.68 -3.58 12.34
C PRO A 143 8.82 -4.20 13.15
N SER A 144 9.93 -3.48 13.30
CA SER A 144 11.01 -3.86 14.20
C SER A 144 10.94 -3.17 15.57
N LYS A 145 9.94 -2.30 15.82
CA LYS A 145 9.84 -1.46 17.02
C LYS A 145 8.41 -1.39 17.52
N ALA A 146 8.25 -1.63 18.83
CA ALA A 146 6.97 -1.46 19.52
C ALA A 146 6.53 0.01 19.57
N ASP A 147 5.95 0.50 18.47
CA ASP A 147 5.52 1.88 18.27
C ASP A 147 4.07 2.03 17.77
N ASP A 148 3.21 1.04 18.03
CA ASP A 148 1.74 1.06 17.80
C ASP A 148 1.04 2.37 18.20
N HIS A 149 1.52 3.06 19.23
CA HIS A 149 1.00 4.37 19.65
C HIS A 149 1.03 5.44 18.54
N LEU A 150 1.90 5.32 17.53
CA LEU A 150 1.93 6.19 16.36
C LEU A 150 0.74 5.98 15.42
N ALA A 151 0.20 4.75 15.37
CA ALA A 151 -1.00 4.41 14.62
C ALA A 151 -2.29 4.76 15.37
N ALA A 152 -2.20 5.10 16.65
CA ALA A 152 -3.37 5.37 17.48
C ALA A 152 -4.17 6.57 16.95
N THR A 153 -5.50 6.45 17.02
CA THR A 153 -6.41 7.57 16.71
C THR A 153 -6.20 8.70 17.71
N SER A 154 -6.03 9.92 17.22
CA SER A 154 -5.94 11.13 18.04
C SER A 154 -7.28 11.87 18.05
N LEU A 155 -7.74 12.28 19.22
CA LEU A 155 -8.97 13.06 19.35
C LEU A 155 -8.71 14.50 18.91
N VAL A 156 -9.48 14.99 17.93
CA VAL A 156 -9.33 16.37 17.42
C VAL A 156 -10.20 17.35 18.20
N LEU A 157 -11.43 16.94 18.54
CA LEU A 157 -12.33 17.70 19.40
C LEU A 157 -12.79 16.85 20.56
N SER A 158 -12.52 17.29 21.79
CA SER A 158 -12.96 16.61 23.01
C SER A 158 -14.44 16.83 23.34
N GLN A 159 -15.05 17.86 22.76
CA GLN A 159 -16.49 18.10 22.84
C GLN A 159 -17.06 18.22 21.42
N PRO A 160 -18.07 17.40 21.08
CA PRO A 160 -18.65 17.42 19.75
C PRO A 160 -19.49 18.69 19.55
N ASP A 161 -18.98 19.63 18.74
CA ASP A 161 -19.76 20.78 18.31
C ASP A 161 -20.98 20.30 17.51
N ALA A 162 -22.18 20.68 17.97
CA ALA A 162 -23.45 20.22 17.40
C ALA A 162 -23.59 18.69 17.28
N GLY A 163 -22.93 17.92 18.15
CA GLY A 163 -23.00 16.45 18.14
C GLY A 163 -22.07 15.77 17.13
N VAL A 164 -21.18 16.50 16.46
CA VAL A 164 -20.20 15.94 15.54
C VAL A 164 -18.91 15.57 16.28
N PHE A 165 -18.56 14.28 16.29
CA PHE A 165 -17.31 13.79 16.87
C PHE A 165 -16.20 13.76 15.81
N ARG A 166 -15.03 14.34 16.11
CA ARG A 166 -13.89 14.39 15.18
C ARG A 166 -12.66 13.74 15.78
N PHE A 167 -12.01 12.91 14.98
CA PHE A 167 -10.73 12.29 15.33
C PHE A 167 -9.85 12.21 14.08
N ALA A 168 -8.55 12.06 14.31
CA ALA A 168 -7.56 11.90 13.26
C ALA A 168 -6.87 10.53 13.38
N PHE A 169 -6.47 9.97 12.25
CA PHE A 169 -5.65 8.77 12.18
C PHE A 169 -4.68 8.83 11.00
N ARG A 170 -3.69 7.95 10.98
CA ARG A 170 -2.73 7.83 9.86
C ARG A 170 -3.23 6.89 8.79
N ARG A 171 -2.96 7.16 7.52
CA ARG A 171 -3.17 6.19 6.42
C ARG A 171 -2.17 6.38 5.30
N LEU A 172 -2.09 5.39 4.40
CA LEU A 172 -1.37 5.50 3.13
C LEU A 172 -2.05 6.55 2.22
N ILE A 173 -1.24 7.38 1.56
CA ILE A 173 -1.74 8.36 0.58
C ILE A 173 -2.41 7.64 -0.60
N ASP A 174 -1.78 6.58 -1.12
CA ASP A 174 -2.26 5.83 -2.29
C ASP A 174 -3.04 4.56 -1.89
N HIS A 175 -3.74 4.58 -0.76
CA HIS A 175 -4.33 3.37 -0.17
C HIS A 175 -5.27 2.62 -1.12
N LEU A 176 -6.09 3.32 -1.92
CA LEU A 176 -6.98 2.69 -2.90
C LEU A 176 -6.21 1.92 -3.98
N THR A 177 -5.11 2.50 -4.48
CA THR A 177 -4.23 1.87 -5.47
C THR A 177 -3.46 0.69 -4.86
N ALA A 178 -3.12 0.78 -3.58
CA ALA A 178 -2.54 -0.31 -2.81
C ALA A 178 -3.55 -1.42 -2.46
N GLY A 179 -4.84 -1.20 -2.72
CA GLY A 179 -5.92 -2.13 -2.41
C GLY A 179 -6.27 -2.19 -0.92
N VAL A 180 -6.04 -1.08 -0.19
CA VAL A 180 -6.31 -0.95 1.24
C VAL A 180 -7.54 -0.05 1.46
N GLY A 181 -8.51 -0.54 2.21
CA GLY A 181 -9.64 0.23 2.72
C GLY A 181 -9.52 0.47 4.23
N TYR A 182 -9.84 1.69 4.68
CA TYR A 182 -9.93 2.01 6.11
C TYR A 182 -11.40 2.05 6.53
N HIS A 183 -11.74 1.20 7.49
CA HIS A 183 -13.08 1.10 8.04
C HIS A 183 -13.10 1.68 9.45
N ILE A 184 -13.92 2.72 9.65
CA ILE A 184 -14.13 3.30 10.96
C ILE A 184 -15.21 2.45 11.63
N LYS A 185 -14.86 1.93 12.80
CA LYS A 185 -15.75 1.09 13.60
C LYS A 185 -16.02 1.74 14.93
N VAL A 186 -17.25 1.60 15.38
CA VAL A 186 -17.66 2.06 16.69
C VAL A 186 -18.27 0.93 17.53
N SER A 187 -18.20 1.10 18.84
CA SER A 187 -18.67 0.13 19.83
C SER A 187 -19.13 0.85 21.09
N GLU A 188 -20.11 0.28 21.79
CA GLU A 188 -20.52 0.75 23.12
C GLU A 188 -19.92 -0.10 24.25
N ASP A 189 -19.35 -1.26 23.94
CA ASP A 189 -18.95 -2.28 24.91
C ASP A 189 -17.51 -2.82 24.71
N LEU A 190 -16.80 -2.34 23.68
CA LEU A 190 -15.49 -2.83 23.21
C LEU A 190 -15.50 -4.28 22.68
N VAL A 191 -16.66 -4.92 22.60
CA VAL A 191 -16.83 -6.31 22.19
C VAL A 191 -17.52 -6.37 20.84
N THR A 192 -18.67 -5.71 20.73
CA THR A 192 -19.47 -5.63 19.52
C THR A 192 -19.06 -4.40 18.73
N TRP A 193 -18.56 -4.62 17.51
CA TRP A 193 -18.11 -3.55 16.62
C TRP A 193 -18.94 -3.53 15.36
N ARG A 194 -19.40 -2.35 14.97
CA ARG A 194 -20.09 -2.10 13.69
C ARG A 194 -19.34 -1.03 12.91
N ASP A 195 -19.45 -1.07 11.59
CA ASP A 195 -18.96 0.01 10.75
C ASP A 195 -19.82 1.26 11.00
N ALA A 196 -19.19 2.43 10.95
CA ALA A 196 -19.85 3.72 11.06
C ALA A 196 -19.67 4.51 9.77
N ALA A 197 -20.68 5.28 9.40
CA ALA A 197 -20.55 6.23 8.31
C ALA A 197 -19.67 7.40 8.75
N THR A 198 -18.71 7.79 7.93
CA THR A 198 -17.81 8.91 8.19
C THR A 198 -17.64 9.78 6.96
N GLU A 199 -17.25 11.02 7.18
CA GLU A 199 -16.81 11.94 6.14
C GLU A 199 -15.35 12.34 6.41
N ASP A 200 -14.50 12.25 5.38
CA ASP A 200 -13.15 12.81 5.40
C ASP A 200 -13.26 14.34 5.37
N GLU A 201 -12.78 15.02 6.41
CA GLU A 201 -12.83 16.48 6.48
C GLU A 201 -11.56 17.12 5.93
N THR A 202 -10.39 16.63 6.37
CA THR A 202 -9.09 17.16 5.95
C THR A 202 -8.05 16.05 5.89
N THR A 203 -7.07 16.22 5.02
CA THR A 203 -5.86 15.40 4.98
C THR A 203 -4.62 16.29 5.08
N ALA A 204 -3.58 15.77 5.72
CA ALA A 204 -2.29 16.43 5.85
C ALA A 204 -1.16 15.41 5.68
N ALA A 205 -0.26 15.64 4.72
CA ALA A 205 0.92 14.81 4.56
C ALA A 205 1.75 14.79 5.85
N LEU A 206 2.40 13.65 6.15
CA LEU A 206 3.28 13.49 7.31
C LEU A 206 4.74 13.52 6.86
N PRO A 207 5.47 14.65 6.97
CA PRO A 207 6.83 14.76 6.42
C PRO A 207 7.82 13.76 7.02
N ALA A 208 7.61 13.35 8.27
CA ALA A 208 8.42 12.36 8.96
C ALA A 208 8.13 10.90 8.54
N SER A 209 7.06 10.68 7.77
CA SER A 209 6.59 9.37 7.33
C SER A 209 6.11 9.47 5.87
N ALA A 210 7.06 9.56 4.94
CA ALA A 210 6.77 9.68 3.51
C ALA A 210 5.85 8.53 3.03
N GLY A 211 4.87 8.85 2.20
CA GLY A 211 3.84 7.90 1.75
C GLY A 211 2.60 7.83 2.65
N TYR A 212 2.61 8.53 3.80
CA TYR A 212 1.49 8.57 4.73
C TYR A 212 0.93 9.99 4.91
N GLU A 213 -0.34 10.05 5.27
CA GLU A 213 -1.07 11.25 5.64
C GLU A 213 -1.82 11.04 6.97
N ALA A 214 -2.02 12.13 7.70
CA ALA A 214 -3.00 12.20 8.78
C ALA A 214 -4.33 12.66 8.19
N VAL A 215 -5.41 11.99 8.57
CA VAL A 215 -6.75 12.25 8.06
C VAL A 215 -7.66 12.53 9.23
N THR A 216 -8.32 13.69 9.19
CA THR A 216 -9.38 14.02 10.12
C THR A 216 -10.70 13.56 9.54
N VAL A 217 -11.43 12.75 10.31
CA VAL A 217 -12.76 12.27 9.95
C VAL A 217 -13.78 12.71 10.99
N SER A 218 -15.02 12.88 10.53
CA SER A 218 -16.16 13.16 11.39
C SER A 218 -17.15 12.00 11.43
N LEU A 219 -17.65 11.73 12.64
CA LEU A 219 -18.84 10.91 12.84
C LEU A 219 -20.07 11.83 12.92
N PRO A 220 -21.11 11.56 12.13
CA PRO A 220 -22.33 12.37 12.14
C PRO A 220 -23.05 12.22 13.49
N ALA A 221 -23.86 13.21 13.85
CA ALA A 221 -24.57 13.23 15.13
C ALA A 221 -25.46 12.00 15.38
N ALA A 222 -25.94 11.33 14.32
CA ALA A 222 -26.70 10.08 14.42
C ALA A 222 -25.87 8.90 14.97
N GLU A 223 -24.54 8.93 14.83
CA GLU A 223 -23.63 7.93 15.38
C GLU A 223 -23.25 8.20 16.84
N VAL A 224 -23.47 9.44 17.32
CA VAL A 224 -23.01 9.92 18.63
C VAL A 224 -24.17 10.10 19.61
N ASN A 225 -25.30 10.63 19.15
CA ASN A 225 -26.42 11.01 20.01
C ASN A 225 -27.12 9.78 20.61
N GLY A 226 -27.40 9.86 21.91
CA GLY A 226 -28.13 8.81 22.64
C GLY A 226 -27.23 7.70 23.21
N HIS A 227 -25.93 7.73 22.92
CA HIS A 227 -24.96 6.79 23.48
C HIS A 227 -24.29 7.38 24.73
N GLY A 228 -24.29 6.64 25.84
CA GLY A 228 -23.60 7.06 27.07
C GLY A 228 -22.08 6.92 27.01
N LYS A 229 -21.60 6.09 26.07
CA LYS A 229 -20.18 5.86 25.75
C LYS A 229 -20.09 5.38 24.31
N LEU A 230 -19.07 5.83 23.61
CA LEU A 230 -18.77 5.40 22.24
C LEU A 230 -17.27 5.23 22.12
N PHE A 231 -16.83 4.03 21.74
CA PHE A 231 -15.46 3.71 21.43
C PHE A 231 -15.31 3.71 19.92
N VAL A 232 -14.17 4.18 19.43
CA VAL A 232 -13.85 4.25 18.01
C VAL A 232 -12.56 3.49 17.77
N ARG A 233 -12.50 2.75 16.66
CA ARG A 233 -11.25 2.21 16.12
C ARG A 233 -11.24 2.31 14.60
N VAL A 234 -10.06 2.33 14.02
CA VAL A 234 -9.86 2.24 12.58
C VAL A 234 -9.29 0.87 12.26
N ALA A 235 -9.83 0.21 11.24
CA ALA A 235 -9.33 -1.07 10.76
C ALA A 235 -8.99 -0.98 9.28
N ALA A 236 -7.74 -1.27 8.93
CA ALA A 236 -7.30 -1.45 7.53
C ALA A 236 -7.68 -2.85 7.04
N ARG A 237 -8.03 -2.98 5.75
CA ARG A 237 -8.40 -4.24 5.08
C ARG A 237 -7.98 -4.25 3.63
#